data_AF-E9HR82-F1
#
_entry.id   AF-E9HR82-F1
#
_cell.length_a   1.000
_cell.length_b   1.000
_cell.length_c   1.000
_cell.angle_alpha   90.00
_cell.angle_beta   90.00
_cell.angle_gamma   90.00
#
_symmetry.space_group_name_H-M   'P 1'
#
loop_
_entity.id
_entity.type
_entity.pdbx_description
1 polymer ?
#
loop_
_entity_poly.entity_id
_entity_poly.type
_entity_poly.pdbx_seq_one_letter_code
_entity_poly.pdbx_strand_id
1 'polypeptide(L)'
;IPHGTTLVARCPVLGKMKLLGAFSIQCFNGKWSDKLPTCLPTTPSDGLSAFVDDHPPTIKTNIPTGSAGENAAGELVVRPRSVVHLDCIFYRKLGNPRWTWKKSNNLTRNHPFGWAIAREERLWRFRISIFSIQARDEGEYTCTTPRGHNNSIRIVVQTIQCPQLSMVESPLKAVIEGNHAGQKAIYLCMDGYRLLGSNSSECLTSGLWSETKQPVCELIQCPYDMDGADPRLEFDFLNGVKFSCPPGYQLIGPTNATCQKSMNWFPSPPSCQVVECPELLPPLNGRIKESGSNHFVGDVVKFSCNRNFQLLGQSEISCMENGTWSFSAPQCKASQFMFNYMR
;
A
#
# COMPACT_ATOMS: atom_id res chain seq x y z
N ILE A 1 26.99 -27.66 -15.21
CA ILE A 1 27.85 -26.76 -14.39
C ILE A 1 28.27 -25.61 -15.29
N PRO A 2 28.15 -24.34 -14.85
CA PRO A 2 28.50 -23.18 -15.67
C PRO A 2 29.96 -23.21 -16.13
N HIS A 3 30.24 -22.65 -17.32
CA HIS A 3 31.60 -22.43 -17.79
C HIS A 3 32.34 -21.48 -16.85
N GLY A 4 33.58 -21.79 -16.49
CA GLY A 4 34.42 -21.00 -15.57
C GLY A 4 34.21 -21.32 -14.09
N THR A 5 33.27 -22.19 -13.72
CA THR A 5 33.13 -22.65 -12.33
C THR A 5 34.44 -23.30 -11.87
N THR A 6 34.98 -22.81 -10.75
CA THR A 6 36.19 -23.35 -10.14
C THR A 6 35.81 -24.21 -8.93
N LEU A 7 36.28 -25.45 -8.88
CA LEU A 7 36.12 -26.36 -7.76
C LEU A 7 37.45 -26.45 -7.01
N VAL A 8 37.44 -26.03 -5.75
CA VAL A 8 38.60 -26.12 -4.86
C VAL A 8 38.39 -27.27 -3.88
N ALA A 9 39.19 -28.32 -4.00
CA ALA A 9 39.06 -29.52 -3.19
C ALA A 9 40.02 -29.51 -2.00
N ARG A 10 39.56 -30.03 -0.86
CA ARG A 10 40.37 -30.19 0.37
C ARG A 10 39.98 -31.49 1.07
N CYS A 11 40.93 -32.14 1.72
CA CYS A 11 40.63 -33.36 2.48
C CYS A 11 39.96 -33.05 3.82
N PRO A 12 38.96 -33.86 4.23
CA PRO A 12 38.14 -33.59 5.42
C PRO A 12 38.93 -33.71 6.73
N VAL A 13 39.99 -34.53 6.75
CA VAL A 13 40.85 -34.72 7.92
C VAL A 13 42.25 -34.22 7.60
N LEU A 14 42.51 -32.97 8.01
CA LEU A 14 43.85 -32.39 7.97
C LEU A 14 44.83 -33.36 8.64
N GLY A 15 46.02 -33.50 8.07
CA GLY A 15 47.14 -34.27 8.63
C GLY A 15 47.03 -35.79 8.69
N LYS A 16 45.88 -36.38 8.30
CA LYS A 16 45.72 -37.84 8.14
C LYS A 16 45.46 -38.28 6.72
N MET A 17 45.10 -37.34 5.85
CA MET A 17 44.80 -37.61 4.45
C MET A 17 45.55 -36.64 3.55
N LYS A 18 46.16 -37.17 2.50
CA LYS A 18 46.82 -36.44 1.43
C LYS A 18 45.86 -36.29 0.26
N LEU A 19 45.70 -35.05 -0.20
CA LEU A 19 45.00 -34.76 -1.46
C LEU A 19 45.93 -35.13 -2.62
N LEU A 20 45.47 -35.99 -3.52
CA LEU A 20 46.17 -36.41 -4.73
C LEU A 20 45.44 -35.83 -5.94
N GLY A 21 46.14 -35.00 -6.72
CA GLY A 21 45.60 -34.27 -7.87
C GLY A 21 45.60 -32.76 -7.66
N ALA A 22 45.08 -32.02 -8.65
CA ALA A 22 44.98 -30.57 -8.59
C ALA A 22 43.99 -30.13 -7.50
N PHE A 23 44.43 -29.27 -6.58
CA PHE A 23 43.57 -28.74 -5.50
C PHE A 23 42.51 -27.75 -6.01
N SER A 24 42.66 -27.27 -7.24
CA SER A 24 41.73 -26.38 -7.92
C SER A 24 41.57 -26.85 -9.36
N ILE A 25 40.33 -27.07 -9.79
CA ILE A 25 39.98 -27.48 -11.16
C ILE A 25 38.87 -26.58 -11.70
N GLN A 26 38.92 -26.25 -12.98
CA GLN A 26 37.97 -25.35 -13.63
C GLN A 26 37.10 -26.08 -14.66
N CYS A 27 35.83 -25.70 -14.74
CA CYS A 27 34.91 -26.27 -15.71
C CYS A 27 34.98 -25.48 -17.02
N PHE A 28 35.41 -26.15 -18.09
CA PHE A 28 35.39 -25.63 -19.46
C PHE A 28 34.41 -26.46 -20.29
N ASN A 29 33.35 -25.81 -20.79
CA ASN A 29 32.31 -26.42 -21.64
C ASN A 29 31.75 -27.74 -21.07
N GLY A 30 31.47 -27.77 -19.76
CA GLY A 30 30.92 -28.95 -19.08
C GLY A 30 31.93 -30.04 -18.73
N LYS A 31 33.22 -29.86 -19.03
CA LYS A 31 34.31 -30.78 -18.62
C LYS A 31 35.24 -30.10 -17.61
N TRP A 32 35.72 -30.85 -16.64
CA TRP A 32 36.74 -30.34 -15.70
C TRP A 32 38.12 -30.31 -16.36
N SER A 33 38.91 -29.29 -16.02
CA SER A 33 40.28 -29.10 -16.50
C SER A 33 41.23 -30.22 -16.07
N ASP A 34 40.91 -30.91 -14.98
CA ASP A 34 41.64 -32.05 -14.47
C ASP A 34 40.68 -33.06 -13.81
N LYS A 35 41.17 -34.27 -13.51
CA LYS A 35 40.43 -35.27 -12.73
C LYS A 35 40.15 -34.75 -11.33
N LEU A 36 39.00 -35.15 -10.76
CA LEU A 36 38.69 -34.80 -9.38
C LEU A 36 39.77 -35.36 -8.44
N PRO A 37 40.33 -34.52 -7.54
CA PRO A 37 41.37 -34.96 -6.63
C PRO A 37 40.80 -35.91 -5.57
N THR A 38 41.62 -36.87 -5.15
CA THR A 38 41.24 -37.93 -4.21
C THR A 38 41.97 -37.76 -2.89
N CYS A 39 41.33 -38.12 -1.77
CA CYS A 39 41.96 -38.10 -0.45
C CYS A 39 42.42 -39.51 -0.06
N LEU A 40 43.72 -39.70 0.13
CA LEU A 40 44.28 -40.98 0.60
C LEU A 40 44.82 -40.88 2.02
N PRO A 41 44.67 -41.91 2.87
CA PRO A 41 45.29 -41.95 4.20
C PRO A 41 46.82 -41.85 4.11
N THR A 42 47.44 -41.08 5.00
CA THR A 42 48.91 -41.02 5.13
C THR A 42 49.41 -42.18 6.00
N THR A 43 50.35 -42.99 5.52
CA THR A 43 50.94 -44.12 6.27
C THR A 43 52.08 -43.67 7.20
N PRO A 44 52.37 -44.41 8.28
CA PRO A 44 53.44 -44.04 9.24
C PRO A 44 54.86 -44.16 8.66
N SER A 45 55.05 -44.89 7.56
CA SER A 45 56.35 -45.19 6.94
C SER A 45 56.92 -44.04 6.11
N ASP A 46 56.12 -43.03 5.79
CA ASP A 46 56.54 -41.97 4.86
C ASP A 46 57.47 -40.94 5.50
N GLY A 47 57.87 -41.08 6.78
CA GLY A 47 58.77 -40.14 7.44
C GLY A 47 58.24 -38.69 7.46
N LEU A 48 56.98 -38.49 7.12
CA LEU A 48 56.37 -37.19 6.85
C LEU A 48 55.71 -36.57 8.09
N SER A 49 56.25 -36.82 9.28
CA SER A 49 55.90 -36.10 10.51
C SER A 49 56.23 -34.60 10.46
N ALA A 50 56.88 -34.13 9.39
CA ALA A 50 57.30 -32.74 9.18
C ALA A 50 56.45 -31.94 8.17
N PHE A 51 55.51 -32.54 7.41
CA PHE A 51 54.85 -31.87 6.27
C PHE A 51 53.39 -31.45 6.45
N VAL A 52 52.85 -31.46 7.67
CA VAL A 52 51.41 -31.21 7.90
C VAL A 52 51.05 -29.74 8.17
N ASP A 53 52.02 -28.83 8.29
CA ASP A 53 51.75 -27.50 8.87
C ASP A 53 52.01 -26.28 7.96
N ASP A 54 52.38 -26.48 6.69
CA ASP A 54 52.72 -25.36 5.77
C ASP A 54 51.56 -24.90 4.86
N HIS A 55 50.31 -25.15 5.30
CA HIS A 55 49.12 -24.83 4.51
C HIS A 55 48.26 -23.75 5.17
N PRO A 56 47.66 -22.84 4.39
CA PRO A 56 46.62 -21.94 4.86
C PRO A 56 45.52 -22.66 5.67
N PRO A 57 45.06 -22.10 6.80
CA PRO A 57 43.97 -22.70 7.57
C PRO A 57 42.69 -22.76 6.73
N THR A 58 41.82 -23.74 6.99
CA THR A 58 40.51 -23.80 6.33
C THR A 58 39.47 -23.09 7.16
N ILE A 59 38.64 -22.25 6.53
CA ILE A 59 37.51 -21.59 7.17
C ILE A 59 36.24 -22.34 6.77
N LYS A 60 35.49 -22.85 7.75
CA LYS A 60 34.18 -23.47 7.54
C LYS A 60 33.09 -22.53 8.07
N THR A 61 32.09 -22.27 7.24
CA THR A 61 30.96 -21.40 7.58
C THR A 61 29.83 -22.21 8.19
N ASN A 62 29.18 -21.67 9.23
CA ASN A 62 27.98 -22.23 9.83
C ASN A 62 27.00 -21.09 10.11
N ILE A 63 25.73 -21.28 9.75
CA ILE A 63 24.65 -20.29 9.90
C ILE A 63 23.55 -20.91 10.77
N PRO A 64 23.66 -20.83 12.12
CA PRO A 64 22.68 -21.44 13.01
C PRO A 64 21.28 -20.86 12.86
N THR A 65 21.18 -19.57 12.53
CA THR A 65 19.91 -18.87 12.29
C THR A 65 20.04 -17.90 11.13
N GLY A 66 18.98 -17.79 10.33
CA GLY A 66 18.95 -16.97 9.12
C GLY A 66 19.35 -17.75 7.87
N SER A 67 19.90 -17.06 6.88
CA SER A 67 20.24 -17.66 5.58
C SER A 67 21.49 -17.01 4.98
N ALA A 68 22.34 -17.83 4.39
CA ALA A 68 23.49 -17.37 3.61
C ALA A 68 23.69 -18.26 2.37
N GLY A 69 24.39 -17.71 1.38
CA GLY A 69 24.87 -18.43 0.20
C GLY A 69 26.22 -17.89 -0.23
N GLU A 70 26.84 -18.55 -1.19
CA GLU A 70 28.10 -18.10 -1.80
C GLU A 70 27.80 -17.56 -3.19
N ASN A 71 28.33 -16.37 -3.52
CA ASN A 71 28.16 -15.80 -4.86
C ASN A 71 29.23 -16.32 -5.83
N ALA A 72 29.13 -15.94 -7.10
CA ALA A 72 30.09 -16.36 -8.13
C ALA A 72 31.55 -15.92 -7.87
N ALA A 73 31.76 -14.93 -7.00
CA ALA A 73 33.08 -14.44 -6.60
C ALA A 73 33.65 -15.18 -5.37
N GLY A 74 32.94 -16.15 -4.80
CA GLY A 74 33.35 -16.88 -3.60
C GLY A 74 33.10 -16.11 -2.29
N GLU A 75 32.27 -15.07 -2.33
CA GLU A 75 31.93 -14.26 -1.14
C GLU A 75 30.72 -14.87 -0.43
N LEU A 76 30.76 -14.85 0.91
CA LEU A 76 29.64 -15.29 1.73
C LEU A 76 28.60 -14.18 1.80
N VAL A 77 27.49 -14.37 1.10
CA VAL A 77 26.35 -13.47 1.07
C VAL A 77 25.37 -13.87 2.17
N VAL A 78 25.18 -13.00 3.16
CA VAL A 78 24.38 -13.31 4.36
C VAL A 78 23.20 -12.36 4.47
N ARG A 79 22.02 -12.86 4.85
CA ARG A 79 20.88 -12.00 5.17
C ARG A 79 21.07 -11.28 6.52
N PRO A 80 20.58 -10.02 6.66
CA PRO A 80 20.64 -9.30 7.93
C PRO A 80 19.99 -10.08 9.08
N ARG A 81 20.45 -9.83 10.31
CA ARG A 81 19.99 -10.48 11.55
C ARG A 81 20.31 -11.98 11.67
N SER A 82 20.95 -12.59 10.65
CA SER A 82 21.47 -13.95 10.75
C SER A 82 22.59 -14.05 11.80
N VAL A 83 22.79 -15.24 12.36
CA VAL A 83 23.98 -15.55 13.16
C VAL A 83 24.98 -16.26 12.26
N VAL A 84 26.21 -15.75 12.22
CA VAL A 84 27.30 -16.33 11.43
C VAL A 84 28.40 -16.85 12.34
N HIS A 85 28.77 -18.10 12.14
CA HIS A 85 29.94 -18.72 12.75
C HIS A 85 30.97 -19.03 11.67
N LEU A 86 32.16 -18.45 11.80
CA LEU A 86 33.30 -18.85 10.98
C LEU A 86 34.24 -19.69 11.85
N ASP A 87 34.41 -20.95 11.45
CA ASP A 87 35.25 -21.92 12.14
C ASP A 87 36.60 -22.02 11.43
N CYS A 88 37.66 -21.55 12.08
CA CYS A 88 39.02 -21.78 11.62
C CYS A 88 39.47 -23.18 12.05
N ILE A 89 39.70 -24.05 11.08
CA ILE A 89 40.13 -25.43 11.29
C ILE A 89 41.64 -25.43 11.52
N PHE A 90 42.06 -25.66 12.77
CA PHE A 90 43.46 -25.67 13.19
C PHE A 90 43.67 -26.60 14.39
N TYR A 91 44.88 -27.13 14.55
CA TYR A 91 45.23 -28.00 15.69
C TYR A 91 45.48 -27.20 16.97
N ARG A 92 44.62 -27.40 17.98
CA ARG A 92 44.72 -26.72 19.28
C ARG A 92 46.07 -26.85 19.98
N LYS A 93 46.78 -27.97 19.81
CA LYS A 93 48.12 -28.21 20.38
C LYS A 93 49.20 -27.27 19.82
N LEU A 94 48.99 -26.69 18.64
CA LEU A 94 49.95 -25.81 17.96
C LEU A 94 49.74 -24.33 18.29
N GLY A 95 48.82 -24.02 19.22
CA GLY A 95 48.50 -22.66 19.65
C GLY A 95 47.14 -22.18 19.17
N ASN A 96 46.90 -20.89 19.37
CA ASN A 96 45.62 -20.24 19.05
C ASN A 96 45.76 -19.40 17.77
N PRO A 97 44.95 -19.66 16.74
CA PRO A 97 44.83 -18.75 15.62
C PRO A 97 44.32 -17.38 16.05
N ARG A 98 44.50 -16.38 15.20
CA ARG A 98 43.98 -15.02 15.39
C ARG A 98 42.98 -14.70 14.28
N TRP A 99 41.81 -14.20 14.67
CA TRP A 99 40.87 -13.59 13.75
C TRP A 99 41.16 -12.11 13.58
N THR A 100 41.12 -11.63 12.35
CA THR A 100 41.15 -10.21 12.02
C THR A 100 40.04 -9.89 11.05
N TRP A 101 39.56 -8.65 11.09
CA TRP A 101 38.51 -8.14 10.21
C TRP A 101 38.98 -6.83 9.58
N LYS A 102 38.73 -6.66 8.29
CA LYS A 102 39.01 -5.43 7.55
C LYS A 102 37.81 -5.02 6.73
N LYS A 103 37.37 -3.77 6.91
CA LYS A 103 36.47 -3.03 6.00
C LYS A 103 37.18 -1.74 5.58
N SER A 104 36.90 -1.25 4.37
CA SER A 104 37.45 0.03 3.88
C SER A 104 37.28 1.12 4.94
N ASN A 105 38.39 1.78 5.31
CA ASN A 105 38.62 2.69 6.45
C ASN A 105 38.93 1.98 7.78
N ASN A 106 40.07 2.36 8.41
CA ASN A 106 40.72 1.84 9.63
C ASN A 106 39.85 1.68 10.89
N LEU A 107 38.75 0.93 10.81
CA LEU A 107 37.92 0.50 11.93
C LEU A 107 38.25 -0.97 12.21
N THR A 108 38.45 -1.32 13.48
CA THR A 108 38.58 -2.71 13.93
C THR A 108 37.31 -3.10 14.66
N ARG A 109 36.54 -4.06 14.12
CA ARG A 109 35.45 -4.71 14.86
C ARG A 109 35.97 -5.92 15.61
N ASN A 110 35.59 -6.02 16.87
CA ASN A 110 35.80 -7.20 17.69
C ASN A 110 34.49 -7.98 17.79
N HIS A 111 34.50 -9.21 17.30
CA HIS A 111 33.46 -10.20 17.57
C HIS A 111 34.02 -11.25 18.53
N PRO A 112 33.19 -11.87 19.38
CA PRO A 112 33.66 -12.92 20.27
C PRO A 112 34.23 -14.09 19.47
N PHE A 113 35.42 -14.55 19.85
CA PHE A 113 36.06 -15.71 19.25
C PHE A 113 36.69 -16.62 20.31
N GLY A 114 36.85 -17.90 19.99
CA GLY A 114 37.45 -18.89 20.88
C GLY A 114 37.26 -20.33 20.40
N TRP A 115 37.74 -21.29 21.19
CA TRP A 115 37.58 -22.70 20.91
C TRP A 115 36.14 -23.16 21.13
N ALA A 116 35.52 -23.72 20.09
CA ALA A 116 34.18 -24.30 20.13
C ALA A 116 34.21 -25.75 19.63
N ILE A 117 33.29 -26.57 20.13
CA ILE A 117 33.14 -27.97 19.68
C ILE A 117 32.08 -28.01 18.58
N ALA A 118 32.45 -28.55 17.42
CA ALA A 118 31.48 -28.89 16.39
C ALA A 118 30.73 -30.17 16.81
N ARG A 119 29.41 -30.07 17.05
CA ARG A 119 28.60 -31.18 17.59
C ARG A 119 28.62 -32.43 16.69
N GLU A 120 28.72 -32.25 15.37
CA GLU A 120 28.72 -33.32 14.38
C GLU A 120 30.00 -34.16 14.38
N GLU A 121 31.16 -33.53 14.60
CA GLU A 121 32.47 -34.18 14.41
C GLU A 121 33.25 -34.35 15.73
N ARG A 122 32.75 -33.80 16.86
CA ARG A 122 33.47 -33.68 18.15
C ARG A 122 34.87 -33.06 18.03
N LEU A 123 35.11 -32.32 16.95
CA LEU A 123 36.36 -31.63 16.68
C LEU A 123 36.32 -30.20 17.23
N TRP A 124 37.41 -29.81 17.87
CA TRP A 124 37.64 -28.44 18.29
C TRP A 124 37.93 -27.56 17.08
N ARG A 125 37.25 -26.41 17.00
CA ARG A 125 37.46 -25.40 15.96
C ARG A 125 37.59 -24.04 16.61
N PHE A 126 38.43 -23.17 16.04
CA PHE A 126 38.60 -21.82 16.56
C PHE A 126 37.61 -20.87 15.87
N ARG A 127 36.50 -20.59 16.56
CA ARG A 127 35.32 -19.93 16.02
C ARG A 127 35.34 -18.44 16.30
N ILE A 128 34.92 -17.62 15.33
CA ILE A 128 34.43 -16.25 15.54
C ILE A 128 32.90 -16.23 15.32
N SER A 129 32.17 -15.52 16.18
CA SER A 129 30.70 -15.49 16.16
C SER A 129 30.18 -14.08 15.96
N ILE A 130 29.46 -13.88 14.86
CA ILE A 130 28.81 -12.62 14.50
C ILE A 130 27.31 -12.79 14.76
N PHE A 131 26.82 -12.15 15.82
CA PHE A 131 25.41 -12.22 16.20
C PHE A 131 24.63 -11.07 15.57
N SER A 132 23.50 -11.40 14.94
CA SER A 132 22.62 -10.42 14.30
C SER A 132 23.37 -9.54 13.29
N ILE A 133 23.92 -10.17 12.24
CA ILE A 133 24.78 -9.51 11.27
C ILE A 133 24.07 -8.33 10.57
N GLN A 134 24.79 -7.24 10.35
CA GLN A 134 24.30 -6.02 9.70
C GLN A 134 25.29 -5.55 8.62
N ALA A 135 24.89 -4.61 7.75
CA ALA A 135 25.75 -4.07 6.69
C ALA A 135 27.10 -3.55 7.23
N ARG A 136 27.14 -3.04 8.47
CA ARG A 136 28.38 -2.60 9.14
C ARG A 136 29.39 -3.71 9.44
N ASP A 137 28.97 -4.98 9.43
CA ASP A 137 29.82 -6.15 9.70
C ASP A 137 30.44 -6.72 8.41
N GLU A 138 30.05 -6.23 7.23
CA GLU A 138 30.67 -6.63 5.96
C GLU A 138 32.17 -6.36 5.95
N GLY A 139 32.92 -7.22 5.28
CA GLY A 139 34.36 -7.08 5.18
C GLY A 139 35.05 -8.42 5.01
N GLU A 140 36.38 -8.37 5.02
CA GLU A 140 37.22 -9.54 4.92
C GLU A 140 37.57 -10.04 6.33
N TYR A 141 37.20 -11.29 6.61
CA TYR A 141 37.52 -11.99 7.85
C TYR A 141 38.66 -12.96 7.59
N THR A 142 39.81 -12.73 8.23
CA THR A 142 41.03 -13.50 8.02
C THR A 142 41.37 -14.26 9.30
N CYS A 143 41.55 -15.58 9.18
CA CYS A 143 42.15 -16.41 10.22
C CYS A 143 43.63 -16.58 9.95
N THR A 144 44.48 -16.21 10.90
CA THR A 144 45.94 -16.37 10.83
C THR A 144 46.43 -17.34 11.90
N THR A 145 47.19 -18.37 11.51
CA THR A 145 47.77 -19.33 12.43
C THR A 145 49.00 -18.75 13.14
N PRO A 146 49.45 -19.34 14.27
CA PRO A 146 50.67 -18.92 14.96
C PRO A 146 51.94 -18.93 14.09
N ARG A 147 51.97 -19.71 13.00
CA ARG A 147 53.09 -19.77 12.05
C ARG A 147 52.99 -18.75 10.92
N GLY A 148 51.94 -17.93 10.89
CA GLY A 148 51.78 -16.85 9.91
C GLY A 148 50.96 -17.21 8.67
N HIS A 149 50.58 -18.48 8.47
CA HIS A 149 49.65 -18.84 7.40
C HIS A 149 48.27 -18.25 7.65
N ASN A 150 47.65 -17.71 6.62
CA ASN A 150 46.34 -17.11 6.72
C ASN A 150 45.40 -17.57 5.61
N ASN A 151 44.11 -17.45 5.87
CA ASN A 151 43.07 -17.62 4.87
C ASN A 151 41.95 -16.63 5.19
N SER A 152 41.27 -16.14 4.17
CA SER A 152 40.26 -15.10 4.29
C SER A 152 38.93 -15.53 3.69
N ILE A 153 37.85 -14.98 4.24
CA ILE A 153 36.52 -15.04 3.63
C ILE A 153 35.90 -13.63 3.66
N ARG A 154 35.37 -13.19 2.53
CA ARG A 154 34.67 -11.90 2.45
C ARG A 154 33.19 -12.12 2.73
N ILE A 155 32.64 -11.38 3.68
CA ILE A 155 31.21 -11.37 3.98
C ILE A 155 30.58 -10.13 3.37
N VAL A 156 29.50 -10.35 2.62
CA VAL A 156 28.63 -9.31 2.06
C VAL A 156 27.24 -9.48 2.65
N VAL A 157 26.61 -8.39 3.10
CA VAL A 157 25.29 -8.45 3.71
C VAL A 157 24.27 -7.99 2.69
N GLN A 158 23.52 -8.94 2.15
CA GLN A 158 22.50 -8.62 1.16
C GLN A 158 21.20 -8.23 1.84
N THR A 159 20.96 -6.91 1.87
CA THR A 159 19.65 -6.37 2.24
C THR A 159 18.70 -6.52 1.05
N ILE A 160 17.49 -7.00 1.32
CA ILE A 160 16.41 -7.05 0.32
C ILE A 160 15.61 -5.76 0.47
N GLN A 161 15.60 -4.98 -0.61
CA GLN A 161 14.86 -3.73 -0.71
C GLN A 161 13.94 -3.80 -1.92
N CYS A 162 12.71 -3.33 -1.74
CA CYS A 162 11.74 -3.18 -2.81
C CYS A 162 11.93 -1.85 -3.54
N PRO A 163 11.48 -1.75 -4.81
CA PRO A 163 11.48 -0.51 -5.56
C PRO A 163 10.80 0.60 -4.75
N GLN A 164 11.38 1.80 -4.79
CA GLN A 164 10.76 2.95 -4.16
C GLN A 164 9.41 3.21 -4.84
N LEU A 165 8.33 3.24 -4.05
CA LEU A 165 7.02 3.62 -4.57
C LEU A 165 7.10 5.08 -5.00
N SER A 166 6.67 5.37 -6.24
CA SER A 166 6.64 6.72 -6.80
C SER A 166 5.74 7.65 -5.97
N MET A 167 5.91 8.97 -6.13
CA MET A 167 5.03 9.95 -5.49
C MET A 167 3.58 9.63 -5.87
N VAL A 168 2.79 9.30 -4.87
CA VAL A 168 1.39 8.94 -5.05
C VAL A 168 0.62 10.21 -5.39
N GLU A 169 0.00 10.24 -6.57
CA GLU A 169 -0.78 11.39 -7.01
C GLU A 169 -2.11 11.46 -6.25
N SER A 170 -2.56 12.70 -6.01
CA SER A 170 -3.92 12.96 -5.52
C SER A 170 -4.94 12.27 -6.44
N PRO A 171 -5.92 11.49 -5.92
CA PRO A 171 -6.44 11.53 -4.55
C PRO A 171 -5.96 10.41 -3.62
N LEU A 172 -4.96 9.63 -4.03
CA LEU A 172 -4.38 8.55 -3.24
C LEU A 172 -3.24 9.10 -2.36
N LYS A 173 -3.19 8.63 -1.11
CA LYS A 173 -2.14 8.92 -0.14
C LYS A 173 -1.52 7.59 0.30
N ALA A 174 -0.20 7.58 0.49
CA ALA A 174 0.50 6.41 1.03
C ALA A 174 1.33 6.79 2.25
N VAL A 175 1.29 5.93 3.27
CA VAL A 175 2.16 5.97 4.45
C VAL A 175 3.14 4.81 4.32
N ILE A 176 4.43 5.13 4.22
CA ILE A 176 5.48 4.13 3.95
C ILE A 176 6.41 4.06 5.16
N GLU A 177 6.45 2.92 5.84
CA GLU A 177 7.38 2.69 6.98
C GLU A 177 8.83 2.50 6.51
N GLY A 178 9.01 2.09 5.26
CA GLY A 178 10.28 1.90 4.57
C GLY A 178 10.12 0.91 3.41
N ASN A 179 11.22 0.52 2.78
CA ASN A 179 11.23 -0.38 1.60
C ASN A 179 12.02 -1.68 1.82
N HIS A 180 12.35 -2.05 3.07
CA HIS A 180 13.07 -3.28 3.38
C HIS A 180 12.10 -4.46 3.55
N ALA A 181 12.58 -5.69 3.32
CA ALA A 181 11.76 -6.89 3.48
C ALA A 181 11.02 -6.95 4.83
N GLY A 182 9.70 -7.17 4.78
CA GLY A 182 8.76 -7.18 5.90
C GLY A 182 8.13 -5.82 6.24
N GLN A 183 8.65 -4.70 5.69
CA GLN A 183 8.04 -3.38 5.87
C GLN A 183 6.83 -3.18 4.97
N LYS A 184 5.89 -2.34 5.41
CA LYS A 184 4.61 -2.13 4.72
C LYS A 184 4.44 -0.70 4.22
N ALA A 185 3.75 -0.58 3.10
CA ALA A 185 3.12 0.63 2.61
C ALA A 185 1.61 0.53 2.82
N ILE A 186 1.00 1.54 3.43
CA ILE A 186 -0.44 1.62 3.70
C ILE A 186 -1.04 2.71 2.81
N TYR A 187 -2.10 2.39 2.09
CA TYR A 187 -2.77 3.27 1.15
C TYR A 187 -4.09 3.78 1.70
N LEU A 188 -4.36 5.07 1.47
CA LEU A 188 -5.52 5.81 1.98
C LEU A 188 -6.03 6.73 0.87
N CYS A 189 -7.34 6.87 0.73
CA CYS A 189 -7.92 7.88 -0.15
C CYS A 189 -8.26 9.16 0.60
N MET A 190 -8.27 10.29 -0.09
CA MET A 190 -8.84 11.53 0.42
C MET A 190 -10.35 11.39 0.70
N ASP A 191 -10.88 12.31 1.50
CA ASP A 191 -12.31 12.35 1.80
C ASP A 191 -13.13 12.52 0.53
N GLY A 192 -14.28 11.85 0.46
CA GLY A 192 -15.11 11.77 -0.75
C GLY A 192 -14.67 10.71 -1.77
N TYR A 193 -13.58 9.97 -1.51
CA TYR A 193 -13.11 8.88 -2.36
C TYR A 193 -13.13 7.53 -1.62
N ARG A 194 -13.37 6.44 -2.36
CA ARG A 194 -13.25 5.06 -1.88
C ARG A 194 -12.05 4.38 -2.51
N LEU A 195 -11.36 3.57 -1.70
CA LEU A 195 -10.20 2.81 -2.14
C LEU A 195 -10.63 1.49 -2.80
N LEU A 196 -10.14 1.27 -4.01
CA LEU A 196 -10.30 0.03 -4.76
C LEU A 196 -8.98 -0.73 -4.84
N GLY A 197 -9.01 -1.98 -4.42
CA GLY A 197 -7.83 -2.85 -4.34
C GLY A 197 -7.32 -2.99 -2.91
N SER A 198 -6.09 -3.49 -2.79
CA SER A 198 -5.47 -3.72 -1.49
C SER A 198 -5.06 -2.40 -0.83
N ASN A 199 -5.43 -2.23 0.44
CA ASN A 199 -5.08 -1.05 1.23
C ASN A 199 -3.65 -1.11 1.80
N SER A 200 -2.92 -2.19 1.58
CA SER A 200 -1.55 -2.34 2.04
C SER A 200 -0.74 -3.24 1.11
N SER A 201 0.56 -2.99 1.07
CA SER A 201 1.53 -3.81 0.36
C SER A 201 2.76 -4.03 1.22
N GLU A 202 3.26 -5.26 1.28
CA GLU A 202 4.43 -5.65 2.09
C GLU A 202 5.64 -5.94 1.18
N CYS A 203 6.82 -5.47 1.57
CA CYS A 203 8.03 -5.78 0.82
C CYS A 203 8.45 -7.24 1.06
N LEU A 204 8.39 -8.07 0.01
CA LEU A 204 8.67 -9.50 0.12
C LEU A 204 10.17 -9.80 0.07
N THR A 205 10.54 -11.03 0.46
CA THR A 205 11.93 -11.52 0.37
C THR A 205 12.43 -11.72 -1.07
N SER A 206 11.54 -11.58 -2.06
CA SER A 206 11.89 -11.50 -3.48
C SER A 206 12.42 -10.13 -3.90
N GLY A 207 12.30 -9.10 -3.05
CA GLY A 207 12.58 -7.71 -3.42
C GLY A 207 11.45 -7.05 -4.21
N LEU A 208 10.25 -7.64 -4.19
CA LEU A 208 9.06 -7.09 -4.81
C LEU A 208 8.00 -6.79 -3.75
N TRP A 209 7.21 -5.76 -3.98
CA TRP A 209 6.00 -5.47 -3.19
C TRP A 209 4.97 -6.60 -3.40
N SER A 210 4.25 -6.97 -2.33
CA SER A 210 3.24 -8.02 -2.37
C SER A 210 2.12 -7.71 -3.37
N GLU A 211 1.79 -6.42 -3.49
CA GLU A 211 0.88 -5.89 -4.48
C GLU A 211 1.64 -5.24 -5.63
N THR A 212 1.41 -5.73 -6.84
CA THR A 212 2.05 -5.22 -8.06
C THR A 212 1.28 -4.07 -8.71
N LYS A 213 -0.01 -3.92 -8.39
CA LYS A 213 -0.86 -2.82 -8.86
C LYS A 213 -1.17 -1.88 -7.70
N GLN A 214 -1.02 -0.58 -7.94
CA GLN A 214 -1.44 0.43 -6.98
C GLN A 214 -2.98 0.45 -6.88
N PRO A 215 -3.55 0.67 -5.68
CA PRO A 215 -4.99 0.82 -5.54
C PRO A 215 -5.47 2.10 -6.22
N VAL A 216 -6.75 2.13 -6.57
CA VAL A 216 -7.37 3.29 -7.24
C VAL A 216 -8.33 3.98 -6.27
N CYS A 217 -8.28 5.31 -6.22
CA CYS A 217 -9.26 6.10 -5.50
C CYS A 217 -10.33 6.58 -6.47
N GLU A 218 -11.56 6.12 -6.29
CA GLU A 218 -12.71 6.56 -7.08
C GLU A 218 -13.60 7.46 -6.25
N LEU A 219 -14.18 8.47 -6.90
CA LEU A 219 -15.15 9.35 -6.27
C LEU A 219 -16.35 8.52 -5.79
N ILE A 220 -16.78 8.76 -4.56
CA ILE A 220 -17.97 8.10 -4.03
C ILE A 220 -19.19 8.77 -4.67
N GLN A 221 -19.86 8.05 -5.57
CA GLN A 221 -21.12 8.45 -6.17
C GLN A 221 -22.24 7.67 -5.49
N CYS A 222 -23.21 8.38 -4.93
CA CYS A 222 -24.42 7.77 -4.39
C CYS A 222 -25.41 7.58 -5.55
N PRO A 223 -26.13 6.45 -5.60
CA PRO A 223 -27.22 6.29 -6.56
C PRO A 223 -28.22 7.43 -6.37
N TYR A 224 -28.63 8.02 -7.47
CA TYR A 224 -29.65 9.04 -7.55
C TYR A 224 -30.65 8.54 -8.59
N ASP A 225 -31.80 8.06 -8.11
CA ASP A 225 -32.90 7.72 -9.01
C ASP A 225 -33.41 9.03 -9.64
N MET A 226 -33.73 8.98 -10.92
CA MET A 226 -34.15 10.13 -11.72
C MET A 226 -35.61 9.93 -12.11
N ASP A 227 -36.54 10.14 -11.18
CA ASP A 227 -37.97 10.09 -11.49
C ASP A 227 -38.66 11.45 -11.21
N GLY A 228 -38.80 12.24 -12.27
CA GLY A 228 -39.86 13.24 -12.52
C GLY A 228 -39.94 14.51 -11.64
N ALA A 229 -39.91 14.38 -10.32
CA ALA A 229 -40.07 15.47 -9.34
C ALA A 229 -38.85 15.58 -8.40
N ASP A 230 -37.68 15.20 -8.90
CA ASP A 230 -36.48 15.06 -8.10
C ASP A 230 -35.65 16.36 -8.03
N PRO A 231 -35.03 16.69 -6.88
CA PRO A 231 -34.27 17.92 -6.70
C PRO A 231 -32.97 17.91 -7.52
N ARG A 232 -32.88 18.77 -8.54
CA ARG A 232 -31.67 19.05 -9.34
C ARG A 232 -30.41 19.16 -8.48
N LEU A 233 -29.41 18.37 -8.86
CA LEU A 233 -28.10 18.30 -8.23
C LEU A 233 -27.12 19.28 -8.87
N GLU A 234 -26.53 20.14 -8.05
CA GLU A 234 -25.38 20.97 -8.42
C GLU A 234 -24.19 20.54 -7.56
N PHE A 235 -23.12 20.06 -8.21
CA PHE A 235 -21.93 19.58 -7.50
C PHE A 235 -21.12 20.74 -6.94
N ASP A 236 -20.87 20.73 -5.63
CA ASP A 236 -19.95 21.62 -4.94
C ASP A 236 -18.79 20.79 -4.37
N PHE A 237 -17.62 20.87 -5.02
CA PHE A 237 -16.43 20.12 -4.65
C PHE A 237 -16.00 20.28 -3.17
N LEU A 238 -16.40 21.36 -2.50
CA LEU A 238 -16.04 21.63 -1.10
C LEU A 238 -17.10 21.15 -0.10
N ASN A 239 -18.38 21.13 -0.49
CA ASN A 239 -19.50 20.91 0.44
C ASN A 239 -20.43 19.74 0.05
N GLY A 240 -20.06 18.95 -0.96
CA GLY A 240 -20.83 17.80 -1.43
C GLY A 240 -21.72 18.15 -2.61
N VAL A 241 -23.02 17.91 -2.48
CA VAL A 241 -23.98 18.23 -3.54
C VAL A 241 -25.08 19.12 -2.99
N LYS A 242 -25.41 20.15 -3.75
CA LYS A 242 -26.49 21.11 -3.47
C LYS A 242 -27.74 20.69 -4.23
N PHE A 243 -28.86 20.70 -3.54
CA PHE A 243 -30.17 20.34 -4.07
C PHE A 243 -30.99 21.60 -4.40
N SER A 244 -31.73 21.54 -5.51
CA SER A 244 -32.67 22.58 -5.92
C SER A 244 -33.89 21.97 -6.59
N CYS A 245 -35.08 22.53 -6.39
CA CYS A 245 -36.28 22.02 -7.05
C CYS A 245 -36.52 22.70 -8.41
N PRO A 246 -37.19 22.01 -9.36
CA PRO A 246 -37.68 22.66 -10.57
C PRO A 246 -38.69 23.78 -10.23
N PRO A 247 -38.92 24.75 -11.15
CA PRO A 247 -39.93 25.79 -10.95
C PRO A 247 -41.32 25.20 -10.65
N GLY A 248 -42.07 25.83 -9.75
CA GLY A 248 -43.36 25.33 -9.27
C GLY A 248 -43.28 24.30 -8.12
N TYR A 249 -42.06 23.97 -7.67
CA TYR A 249 -41.83 23.07 -6.54
C TYR A 249 -40.98 23.76 -5.46
N GLN A 250 -41.26 23.44 -4.21
CA GLN A 250 -40.52 23.89 -3.04
C GLN A 250 -39.69 22.74 -2.46
N LEU A 251 -38.43 23.05 -2.10
CA LEU A 251 -37.52 22.11 -1.46
C LEU A 251 -37.88 21.95 0.02
N ILE A 252 -38.21 20.73 0.43
CA ILE A 252 -38.50 20.36 1.81
C ILE A 252 -37.38 19.44 2.31
N GLY A 253 -36.53 19.98 3.19
CA GLY A 253 -35.41 19.25 3.79
C GLY A 253 -34.08 20.00 3.66
N PRO A 254 -32.94 19.27 3.74
CA PRO A 254 -31.60 19.87 3.69
C PRO A 254 -31.24 20.34 2.28
N THR A 255 -30.56 21.49 2.18
CA THR A 255 -30.10 22.04 0.89
C THR A 255 -28.83 21.38 0.37
N ASN A 256 -28.03 20.77 1.26
CA ASN A 256 -26.78 20.11 0.92
C ASN A 256 -26.72 18.71 1.55
N ALA A 257 -26.14 17.74 0.84
CA ALA A 257 -25.78 16.44 1.41
C ALA A 257 -24.43 15.96 0.89
N THR A 258 -23.78 15.09 1.67
CA THR A 258 -22.54 14.40 1.29
C THR A 258 -22.81 12.92 1.11
N CYS A 259 -22.21 12.34 0.08
CA CYS A 259 -22.27 10.90 -0.12
C CYS A 259 -21.28 10.21 0.83
N GLN A 260 -21.79 9.39 1.74
CA GLN A 260 -20.98 8.66 2.70
C GLN A 260 -20.31 7.45 2.06
N LYS A 261 -19.26 6.90 2.70
CA LYS A 261 -18.59 5.65 2.27
C LYS A 261 -19.55 4.46 2.16
N SER A 262 -20.68 4.49 2.86
CA SER A 262 -21.76 3.52 2.80
C SER A 262 -22.65 3.64 1.55
N MET A 263 -22.34 4.54 0.62
CA MET A 263 -23.15 4.87 -0.56
C MET A 263 -24.54 5.44 -0.22
N ASN A 264 -24.67 6.04 0.97
CA ASN A 264 -25.88 6.72 1.41
C ASN A 264 -25.64 8.22 1.53
N TRP A 265 -26.65 9.00 1.15
CA TRP A 265 -26.67 10.44 1.36
C TRP A 265 -26.83 10.75 2.84
N PHE A 266 -26.00 11.67 3.35
CA PHE A 266 -26.18 12.23 4.68
C PHE A 266 -26.02 13.76 4.68
N PRO A 267 -27.01 14.50 5.24
CA PRO A 267 -28.33 14.03 5.65
C PRO A 267 -29.13 13.42 4.47
N SER A 268 -30.24 12.72 4.76
CA SER A 268 -31.09 12.13 3.72
C SER A 268 -31.53 13.18 2.69
N PRO A 269 -31.65 12.84 1.40
CA PRO A 269 -32.00 13.82 0.37
C PRO A 269 -33.31 14.54 0.67
N PRO A 270 -33.42 15.84 0.31
CA PRO A 270 -34.68 16.57 0.42
C PRO A 270 -35.72 16.06 -0.58
N SER A 271 -36.97 16.47 -0.39
CA SER A 271 -38.07 16.20 -1.33
C SER A 271 -38.56 17.50 -1.96
N CYS A 272 -39.00 17.44 -3.22
CA CYS A 272 -39.68 18.57 -3.87
C CYS A 272 -41.19 18.39 -3.76
N GLN A 273 -41.86 19.36 -3.15
CA GLN A 273 -43.32 19.39 -3.05
C GLN A 273 -43.89 20.46 -3.97
N VAL A 274 -45.02 20.18 -4.60
CA VAL A 274 -45.69 21.14 -5.49
C VAL A 274 -46.11 22.35 -4.67
N VAL A 275 -45.90 23.55 -5.21
CA VAL A 275 -46.43 24.78 -4.64
C VAL A 275 -47.84 24.98 -5.17
N GLU A 276 -48.80 24.97 -4.25
CA GLU A 276 -50.23 25.15 -4.54
C GLU A 276 -50.74 26.43 -3.89
N CYS A 277 -51.57 27.19 -4.61
CA CYS A 277 -52.24 28.35 -4.05
C CYS A 277 -53.51 27.94 -3.29
N PRO A 278 -53.95 28.72 -2.28
CA PRO A 278 -55.15 28.40 -1.50
C PRO A 278 -56.38 28.23 -2.38
N GLU A 279 -57.22 27.26 -2.06
CA GLU A 279 -58.49 27.07 -2.75
C GLU A 279 -59.36 28.33 -2.66
N LEU A 280 -59.94 28.72 -3.79
CA LEU A 280 -60.76 29.92 -3.90
C LEU A 280 -62.23 29.57 -3.87
N LEU A 281 -62.99 30.24 -3.01
CA LEU A 281 -64.44 30.16 -3.02
C LEU A 281 -65.03 31.11 -4.09
N PRO A 282 -66.13 30.72 -4.76
CA PRO A 282 -66.81 31.62 -5.68
C PRO A 282 -67.33 32.86 -4.93
N PRO A 283 -67.21 34.06 -5.52
CA PRO A 283 -67.70 35.27 -4.88
C PRO A 283 -69.22 35.23 -4.72
N LEU A 284 -69.72 35.77 -3.61
CA LEU A 284 -71.16 35.89 -3.37
C LEU A 284 -71.81 36.67 -4.52
N ASN A 285 -72.87 36.12 -5.13
CA ASN A 285 -73.51 36.65 -6.35
C ASN A 285 -72.59 36.64 -7.60
N GLY A 286 -71.61 35.76 -7.64
CA GLY A 286 -70.81 35.46 -8.83
C GLY A 286 -70.42 34.00 -8.90
N ARG A 287 -69.51 33.69 -9.83
CA ARG A 287 -68.99 32.35 -10.08
C ARG A 287 -67.55 32.40 -10.59
N ILE A 288 -66.82 31.33 -10.33
CA ILE A 288 -65.56 31.04 -11.01
C ILE A 288 -65.93 30.47 -12.39
N LYS A 289 -65.43 31.10 -13.46
CA LYS A 289 -65.68 30.69 -14.86
C LYS A 289 -64.71 29.61 -15.31
N GLU A 290 -63.45 29.78 -14.96
CA GLU A 290 -62.34 28.92 -15.32
C GLU A 290 -61.44 28.83 -14.11
N SER A 291 -61.06 27.60 -13.75
CA SER A 291 -60.06 27.33 -12.74
C SER A 291 -59.10 26.29 -13.30
N GLY A 292 -57.80 26.52 -13.15
CA GLY A 292 -56.83 25.43 -13.22
C GLY A 292 -57.26 24.32 -12.26
N SER A 293 -57.07 23.06 -12.65
CA SER A 293 -57.63 21.91 -11.93
C SER A 293 -57.06 21.75 -10.51
N ASN A 294 -55.85 22.25 -10.27
CA ASN A 294 -55.11 21.99 -9.03
C ASN A 294 -54.46 23.25 -8.41
N HIS A 295 -54.77 24.46 -8.90
CA HIS A 295 -54.24 25.73 -8.37
C HIS A 295 -52.71 25.77 -8.26
N PHE A 296 -52.01 25.19 -9.23
CA PHE A 296 -50.55 25.15 -9.26
C PHE A 296 -49.97 26.49 -9.69
N VAL A 297 -48.69 26.73 -9.40
CA VAL A 297 -47.96 27.92 -9.87
C VAL A 297 -48.15 28.10 -11.37
N GLY A 298 -48.59 29.30 -11.77
CA GLY A 298 -48.92 29.65 -13.15
C GLY A 298 -50.40 29.45 -13.53
N ASP A 299 -51.20 28.73 -12.74
CA ASP A 299 -52.64 28.58 -12.99
C ASP A 299 -53.35 29.93 -12.87
N VAL A 300 -54.32 30.15 -13.77
CA VAL A 300 -55.15 31.36 -13.81
C VAL A 300 -56.59 31.00 -13.46
N VAL A 301 -57.19 31.79 -12.58
CA VAL A 301 -58.60 31.67 -12.18
C VAL A 301 -59.37 32.90 -12.62
N LYS A 302 -60.47 32.70 -13.34
CA LYS A 302 -61.32 33.77 -13.89
C LYS A 302 -62.64 33.85 -13.16
N PHE A 303 -63.07 35.07 -12.84
CA PHE A 303 -64.31 35.33 -12.12
C PHE A 303 -65.34 36.03 -13.00
N SER A 304 -66.61 35.82 -12.67
CA SER A 304 -67.71 36.60 -13.24
C SER A 304 -68.82 36.80 -12.24
N CYS A 305 -69.52 37.93 -12.33
CA CYS A 305 -70.68 38.20 -11.50
C CYS A 305 -71.98 37.74 -12.17
N ASN A 306 -72.96 37.40 -11.34
CA ASN A 306 -74.32 37.11 -11.80
C ASN A 306 -74.97 38.36 -12.39
N ARG A 307 -76.07 38.16 -13.11
CA ARG A 307 -76.81 39.26 -13.74
C ARG A 307 -77.17 40.31 -12.68
N ASN A 308 -76.98 41.59 -13.02
CA ASN A 308 -77.24 42.76 -12.17
C ASN A 308 -76.20 43.02 -11.06
N PHE A 309 -75.08 42.29 -11.06
CA PHE A 309 -73.94 42.54 -10.18
C PHE A 309 -72.70 42.94 -11.01
N GLN A 310 -71.91 43.88 -10.48
CA GLN A 310 -70.66 44.34 -11.05
C GLN A 310 -69.48 43.77 -10.26
N LEU A 311 -68.42 43.39 -10.98
CA LEU A 311 -67.20 42.83 -10.42
C LEU A 311 -66.29 43.95 -9.91
N LEU A 312 -65.94 43.89 -8.62
CA LEU A 312 -65.00 44.79 -7.97
C LEU A 312 -63.72 44.04 -7.60
N GLY A 313 -62.63 44.39 -8.26
CA GLY A 313 -61.35 43.70 -8.16
C GLY A 313 -60.88 43.22 -9.54
N GLN A 314 -59.89 42.32 -9.56
CA GLN A 314 -59.40 41.73 -10.80
C GLN A 314 -60.33 40.62 -11.28
N SER A 315 -60.63 40.60 -12.59
CA SER A 315 -61.45 39.55 -13.20
C SER A 315 -60.70 38.23 -13.37
N GLU A 316 -59.37 38.27 -13.32
CA GLU A 316 -58.49 37.11 -13.46
C GLU A 316 -57.32 37.26 -12.47
N ILE A 317 -56.97 36.17 -11.76
CA ILE A 317 -55.83 36.12 -10.85
C ILE A 317 -55.00 34.87 -11.13
N SER A 318 -53.71 34.91 -10.83
CA SER A 318 -52.74 33.85 -11.16
C SER A 318 -52.02 33.36 -9.91
N CYS A 319 -51.74 32.07 -9.82
CA CYS A 319 -50.96 31.51 -8.73
C CYS A 319 -49.46 31.84 -8.90
N MET A 320 -48.86 32.49 -7.91
CA MET A 320 -47.46 32.93 -7.93
C MET A 320 -46.53 31.88 -7.32
N GLU A 321 -45.22 31.96 -7.62
CA GLU A 321 -44.19 31.01 -7.15
C GLU A 321 -44.09 30.88 -5.62
N ASN A 322 -44.56 31.89 -4.87
CA ASN A 322 -44.59 31.89 -3.41
C ASN A 322 -45.85 31.20 -2.82
N GLY A 323 -46.68 30.56 -3.66
CA GLY A 323 -47.91 29.90 -3.23
C GLY A 323 -49.05 30.85 -2.88
N THR A 324 -49.00 32.10 -3.37
CA THR A 324 -50.08 33.08 -3.16
C THR A 324 -50.67 33.54 -4.48
N TRP A 325 -51.95 33.92 -4.46
CA TRP A 325 -52.61 34.52 -5.61
C TRP A 325 -52.09 35.94 -5.86
N SER A 326 -51.93 36.32 -7.13
CA SER A 326 -51.45 37.65 -7.53
C SER A 326 -52.32 38.80 -7.02
N PHE A 327 -53.61 38.55 -6.81
CA PHE A 327 -54.55 39.48 -6.17
C PHE A 327 -55.56 38.73 -5.29
N SER A 328 -56.25 39.46 -4.40
CA SER A 328 -57.36 38.92 -3.63
C SER A 328 -58.58 38.62 -4.51
N ALA A 329 -59.41 37.66 -4.08
CA ALA A 329 -60.64 37.31 -4.79
C ALA A 329 -61.58 38.53 -4.92
N PRO A 330 -62.17 38.77 -6.10
CA PRO A 330 -63.02 39.93 -6.33
C PRO A 330 -64.38 39.80 -5.63
N GLN A 331 -65.09 40.92 -5.48
CA GLN A 331 -66.45 40.96 -4.92
C GLN A 331 -67.47 41.31 -6.00
N CYS A 332 -68.66 40.71 -5.93
CA CYS A 332 -69.78 41.09 -6.79
C CYS A 332 -70.76 41.96 -6.02
N LYS A 333 -70.88 43.23 -6.40
CA LYS A 333 -71.84 44.18 -5.79
C LYS A 333 -72.98 44.51 -6.75
N ALA A 334 -74.18 44.66 -6.21
CA ALA A 334 -75.35 45.00 -7.01
C ALA A 334 -75.10 46.30 -7.80
N SER A 335 -75.37 46.27 -9.10
CA SER A 335 -75.18 47.43 -9.97
C SER A 335 -76.11 48.56 -9.53
N GLN A 336 -75.55 49.74 -9.28
CA GLN A 336 -76.32 50.93 -8.88
C GLN A 336 -77.36 51.37 -9.92
N PHE A 337 -77.24 50.91 -11.16
CA PHE A 337 -78.21 51.13 -12.23
C PHE A 337 -79.57 50.44 -12.00
N MET A 338 -79.67 49.39 -11.15
CA MET A 338 -80.96 48.81 -10.77
C MET A 338 -81.59 49.43 -9.51
N PHE A 339 -80.81 50.09 -8.65
CA PHE A 339 -81.40 50.78 -7.48
C PHE A 339 -82.24 51.99 -7.88
N ASN A 340 -81.97 52.61 -9.04
CA ASN A 340 -82.76 53.72 -9.57
C ASN A 340 -84.01 53.29 -10.38
N TYR A 341 -84.18 51.99 -10.66
CA TYR A 341 -85.35 51.46 -11.38
C TYR A 341 -86.44 50.86 -10.45
N MET A 342 -86.15 50.75 -9.15
CA MET A 342 -87.09 50.27 -8.12
C MET A 342 -87.40 51.34 -7.06
N ARG A 343 -87.27 52.63 -7.40
CA ARG A 343 -87.64 53.74 -6.52
C ARG A 343 -88.82 54.53 -7.06
#